data_AF-A0A1X7HQ97-F1
#
_entry.id   AF-A0A1X7HQ97-F1
#
_cell.length_a   1.000
_cell.length_b   1.000
_cell.length_c   1.000
_cell.angle_alpha   90.00
_cell.angle_beta   90.00
_cell.angle_gamma   90.00
#
_symmetry.space_group_name_H-M   'P 1'
#
loop_
_entity.id
_entity.type
_entity.pdbx_description
1 polymer ?
#
loop_
_entity_poly.entity_id
_entity_poly.type
_entity_poly.pdbx_seq_one_letter_code
_entity_poly.pdbx_strand_id
1 'polypeptide(L)' 'MLHDEVIRQRIEESRQLLYQLEMQYGLRHPKVLKQSMHLDELINRYNRVKYREGMKPIA' A
#
# COMPACT_ATOMS: atom_id res chain seq x y z
N MET A 1 0.01 -1.46 18.09
CA MET A 1 1.08 -2.46 18.39
C MET A 1 2.21 -2.25 17.39
N LEU A 2 3.48 -2.48 17.74
CA LEU A 2 4.66 -2.27 16.85
C LEU A 2 4.47 -2.79 15.40
N HIS A 3 3.66 -3.84 15.21
CA HIS A 3 3.34 -4.40 13.90
C HIS A 3 2.56 -3.44 12.97
N ASP A 4 1.72 -2.57 13.53
CA ASP A 4 0.92 -1.60 12.77
C ASP A 4 1.78 -0.49 12.16
N GLU A 5 2.74 0.00 12.93
CA GLU A 5 3.66 1.07 12.50
C GLU A 5 4.56 0.58 11.38
N VAL A 6 5.09 -0.64 11.48
CA VAL A 6 5.91 -1.25 10.43
C VAL A 6 5.12 -1.42 9.12
N ILE A 7 3.87 -1.88 9.18
CA ILE A 7 3.05 -2.01 7.97
C ILE A 7 2.68 -0.64 7.39
N ARG A 8 2.35 0.36 8.24
CA ARG A 8 2.09 1.74 7.79
C ARG A 8 3.30 2.36 7.10
N GLN A 9 4.50 2.17 7.64
CA GLN A 9 5.72 2.67 7.01
C GLN A 9 5.95 2.05 5.64
N ARG A 10 5.76 0.73 5.50
CA ARG A 10 5.86 0.04 4.20
C ARG A 10 4.83 0.54 3.18
N ILE A 11 3.61 0.83 3.62
CA ILE A 11 2.58 1.42 2.75
C ILE A 11 3.05 2.78 2.22
N GLU A 12 3.61 3.62 3.09
CA GLU A 12 4.07 4.96 2.70
C GLU A 12 5.29 4.91 1.76
N GLU A 13 6.27 4.06 2.04
CA GLU A 13 7.41 3.81 1.14
C GLU A 13 6.92 3.31 -0.24
N SER A 14 5.97 2.37 -0.24
CA SER A 14 5.39 1.83 -1.47
C SER A 14 4.58 2.88 -2.24
N ARG A 15 3.92 3.82 -1.56
CA ARG A 15 3.21 4.96 -2.16
C ARG A 15 4.17 5.93 -2.82
N GLN A 16 5.26 6.30 -2.14
CA GLN A 16 6.27 7.20 -2.71
C GLN A 16 6.93 6.60 -3.95
N LEU A 17 7.25 5.30 -3.91
CA LEU A 17 7.79 4.60 -5.08
C LEU A 17 6.80 4.56 -6.24
N LEU A 18 5.50 4.35 -5.98
CA LEU A 18 4.47 4.37 -7.02
C LEU A 18 4.42 5.74 -7.71
N TYR A 19 4.43 6.82 -6.93
CA TYR A 19 4.43 8.19 -7.45
C TYR A 19 5.66 8.47 -8.33
N GLN A 20 6.86 8.05 -7.88
CA GLN A 20 8.08 8.19 -8.66
C GLN A 20 8.03 7.41 -9.99
N LEU A 21 7.53 6.18 -9.96
CA LEU A 21 7.39 5.35 -11.16
C LEU A 21 6.33 5.92 -12.13
N GLU A 22 5.24 6.46 -11.61
CA GLU A 22 4.20 7.12 -12.40
C GLU A 22 4.76 8.35 -13.11
N MET A 23 5.51 9.20 -12.40
CA MET A 23 6.18 10.36 -13.00
C MET A 23 7.20 9.96 -14.08
N GLN A 24 7.89 8.83 -13.89
CA GLN A 24 8.94 8.40 -14.81
C GLN A 24 8.41 7.69 -16.06
N TYR A 25 7.39 6.85 -15.92
CA TYR A 25 6.96 5.93 -16.98
C TYR A 25 5.49 6.10 -17.42
N GLY A 26 4.69 6.83 -16.64
CA GLY A 26 3.25 6.98 -16.84
C GLY A 26 2.43 5.81 -16.28
N LEU A 27 1.14 6.10 -16.02
CA LEU A 27 0.20 5.21 -15.32
C LEU A 27 0.06 3.79 -15.88
N ARG A 28 0.19 3.62 -17.21
CA ARG A 28 -0.03 2.33 -17.88
C ARG A 28 1.22 1.46 -17.97
N HIS A 29 2.35 1.93 -17.48
CA HIS A 29 3.59 1.18 -17.58
C HIS A 29 3.56 -0.06 -16.67
N PRO A 30 4.01 -1.24 -17.14
CA PRO A 30 3.95 -2.47 -16.35
C PRO A 30 4.58 -2.38 -14.95
N LYS A 31 5.65 -1.59 -14.80
CA LYS A 31 6.26 -1.34 -13.47
C LYS A 31 5.34 -0.57 -12.53
N VAL A 32 4.61 0.42 -13.03
CA VAL A 32 3.65 1.22 -12.26
C VAL A 32 2.49 0.35 -11.83
N LEU A 33 1.93 -0.45 -12.75
CA LEU A 33 0.85 -1.38 -12.45
C LEU A 33 1.27 -2.42 -11.39
N LYS A 34 2.45 -3.02 -11.54
CA LYS A 34 2.98 -3.99 -10.56
C LYS A 34 3.20 -3.35 -9.19
N GLN A 35 3.70 -2.11 -9.15
CA GLN A 35 3.89 -1.38 -7.89
C GLN A 35 2.55 -1.04 -7.24
N SER A 36 1.52 -0.67 -8.02
CA SER A 36 0.17 -0.44 -7.51
C SER A 36 -0.40 -1.69 -6.86
N MET A 37 -0.27 -2.85 -7.51
CA MET A 37 -0.73 -4.12 -6.93
C MET A 37 -0.03 -4.42 -5.60
N HIS A 38 1.27 -4.15 -5.50
CA HIS A 38 2.01 -4.33 -4.25
C HIS A 38 1.52 -3.40 -3.13
N LEU A 39 1.26 -2.12 -3.45
CA LEU A 39 0.69 -1.17 -2.52
C LEU A 39 -0.69 -1.64 -2.02
N ASP A 40 -1.54 -2.13 -2.92
CA ASP A 40 -2.86 -2.64 -2.60
C ASP A 40 -2.80 -3.89 -1.69
N GLU A 41 -1.84 -4.79 -1.91
CA GLU A 41 -1.60 -5.94 -1.04
C GLU A 41 -1.23 -5.52 0.38
N LEU A 42 -0.36 -4.51 0.53
CA LEU A 42 0.05 -3.98 1.83
C LEU A 42 -1.13 -3.32 2.57
N ILE A 43 -1.94 -2.52 1.86
CA ILE A 43 -3.15 -1.89 2.40
C ILE A 43 -4.15 -2.97 2.81
N ASN A 44 -4.40 -3.97 1.97
CA ASN A 44 -5.31 -5.07 2.28
C ASN A 44 -4.83 -5.90 3.48
N ARG A 45 -3.53 -6.09 3.64
CA ARG A 45 -2.96 -6.76 4.82
C ARG A 45 -3.15 -5.92 6.08
N TYR A 46 -2.87 -4.61 6.02
CA TYR A 46 -3.11 -3.68 7.11
C TYR A 46 -4.57 -3.72 7.54
N ASN A 47 -5.47 -3.55 6.58
CA ASN A 47 -6.90 -3.57 6.81
C ASN A 47 -7.33 -4.92 7.41
N ARG A 48 -6.89 -6.07 6.87
CA ARG A 48 -7.23 -7.39 7.44
C ARG A 48 -6.83 -7.55 8.90
N VAL A 49 -5.65 -7.05 9.29
CA VAL A 49 -5.23 -7.03 10.70
C VAL A 49 -6.19 -6.16 11.51
N LYS A 50 -6.54 -4.96 11.02
CA LYS A 50 -7.48 -4.05 11.71
C LYS A 50 -8.92 -4.54 11.78
N TYR A 51 -9.43 -5.17 10.73
CA TYR A 51 -10.73 -5.83 10.70
C TYR A 51 -10.82 -6.97 11.72
N ARG A 52 -9.75 -7.77 11.86
CA ARG A 52 -9.67 -8.83 12.89
C ARG A 52 -9.66 -8.25 14.31
N GLU A 53 -9.19 -7.02 14.49
CA GLU A 53 -9.25 -6.28 15.76
C GLU A 53 -10.60 -5.55 15.96
N GLY A 54 -11.60 -5.76 15.09
CA GLY A 54 -12.94 -5.16 15.22
C GLY A 54 -13.06 -3.73 14.67
N MET A 55 -12.03 -3.21 13.99
CA MET A 55 -12.03 -1.88 13.40
C MET A 55 -12.72 -1.91 12.03
N LYS A 56 -13.79 -1.12 11.86
CA LYS A 56 -14.48 -0.98 10.57
C LYS A 56 -13.56 -0.32 9.53
N PRO A 57 -13.71 -0.67 8.24
CA PRO A 57 -12.87 -0.12 7.20
C PRO A 57 -13.12 1.36 7.02
N ILE A 58 -12.04 2.05 6.63
CA ILE A 58 -12.14 3.37 6.05
C ILE A 58 -12.57 3.13 4.60
N ALA A 59 -13.87 3.18 4.36
CA ALA A 59 -14.51 3.21 3.05
C ALA A 59 -14.96 4.64 2.77
#